data_AF-A0A4P7UDB0-F1
#
_entry.id   AF-A0A4P7UDB0-F1
#
_cell.length_a   1.000
_cell.length_b   1.000
_cell.length_c   1.000
_cell.angle_alpha   90.00
_cell.angle_beta   90.00
_cell.angle_gamma   90.00
#
_symmetry.space_group_name_H-M   'P 1'
#
loop_
_entity.id
_entity.type
_entity.pdbx_description
1 polymer ?
#
loop_
_entity_poly.entity_id
_entity_poly.type
_entity_poly.pdbx_seq_one_letter_code
_entity_poly.pdbx_strand_id
1 'polypeptide(L)'
;MLLRVLVALGAGACLAAASEPLGWSWLTPLCVAVLMGAVWRVAPRRAWLPGLAFGIGFFFTLQWWMRAVGPDAWLGLSALEAAFFAPLGAALALVQNRTRAWPVWAAVLWVGIETLRSGWPFSGMPWGRLSYAVADTVWADGLPWFSFTGVSLLLALTGTTLAWTVLERPRAAYVVPAALALLAATVAPTLVPWTPQEHDTATLAVVQGDVPGSGDDLVAVHREVTANHVRATELLALDVEAGREPRPDLVLWPENSTAVDPFRDGGTFSGINRAVDRVGVPVLVGAMVDAEKDHQVLNQGIVWQPQVGAGDRYTKQNPVPFGEYIPWRDVVFRGNLGKLRQIGRDMLSGTRTSPLRAGGVTVADAICFDVAYDRGIHDQVRGGGELLVVQTSNAMFIHTHQIAQQYEITRLRALETGRHVAVAATNGISGVIDARGRPLAEAEPRTTTVLVEEVGLTRDLTPAVRMGEWPGRLVLLGSLVIVVASARRASRMAYIRGGQRPSSRSAE
;
A
#
# COMPACT_ATOMS: atom_id res chain seq x y z
N MET A 1 24.76 23.92 -7.23
CA MET A 1 24.24 22.93 -6.26
C MET A 1 22.86 23.34 -5.79
N LEU A 2 22.69 24.55 -5.26
CA LEU A 2 21.39 25.09 -4.82
C LEU A 2 20.25 24.84 -5.81
N LEU A 3 20.40 25.23 -7.08
CA LEU A 3 19.39 24.98 -8.11
C LEU A 3 18.99 23.50 -8.24
N ARG A 4 19.96 22.58 -8.18
CA ARG A 4 19.70 21.13 -8.27
C ARG A 4 18.88 20.64 -7.08
N VAL A 5 19.17 21.16 -5.89
CA VAL A 5 18.42 20.85 -4.66
C VAL A 5 16.99 21.39 -4.76
N LEU A 6 16.80 22.63 -5.19
CA LEU A 6 15.47 23.23 -5.35
C LEU A 6 14.63 22.52 -6.42
N VAL A 7 15.24 22.18 -7.57
CA VAL A 7 14.58 21.42 -8.63
C VAL A 7 14.20 20.01 -8.16
N ALA A 8 15.09 19.33 -7.43
CA ALA A 8 14.79 18.01 -6.88
C ALA A 8 13.67 18.07 -5.83
N LEU A 9 13.69 19.07 -4.94
CA LEU A 9 12.62 19.33 -3.97
C LEU A 9 11.27 19.54 -4.66
N GLY A 10 11.22 20.42 -5.66
CA GLY A 10 10.02 20.68 -6.44
C GLY A 10 9.52 19.42 -7.17
N ALA A 11 10.41 18.65 -7.79
CA ALA A 11 10.05 17.40 -8.47
C ALA A 11 9.52 16.34 -7.50
N GLY A 12 10.07 16.26 -6.28
CA GLY A 12 9.51 15.41 -5.23
C GLY A 12 8.09 15.82 -4.86
N ALA A 13 7.85 17.11 -4.62
CA ALA A 13 6.51 17.62 -4.32
C ALA A 13 5.53 17.39 -5.48
N CYS A 14 5.96 17.57 -6.72
CA CYS A 14 5.15 17.25 -7.91
C CYS A 14 4.85 15.76 -8.03
N LEU A 15 5.76 14.86 -7.62
CA LEU A 15 5.49 13.42 -7.65
C LEU A 15 4.32 13.05 -6.71
N ALA A 16 4.14 13.76 -5.60
CA ALA A 16 3.00 13.51 -4.72
C ALA A 16 1.65 13.78 -5.39
N ALA A 17 1.60 14.68 -6.39
CA ALA A 17 0.40 14.94 -7.19
C ALA A 17 0.03 13.79 -8.14
N ALA A 18 0.90 12.79 -8.30
CA ALA A 18 0.54 11.56 -9.03
C ALA A 18 -0.47 10.71 -8.23
N SER A 19 -0.49 10.83 -6.91
CA SER A 19 -1.45 10.15 -6.04
C SER A 19 -2.74 10.97 -5.88
N GLU A 20 -3.79 10.31 -5.39
CA GLU A 20 -5.02 11.00 -4.98
C GLU A 20 -4.73 12.12 -3.97
N PRO A 21 -5.44 13.27 -4.09
CA PRO A 21 -6.68 13.48 -4.85
C PRO A 21 -6.47 13.97 -6.30
N LEU A 22 -5.22 14.19 -6.71
CA LEU A 22 -4.93 14.78 -8.03
C LEU A 22 -4.83 13.73 -9.13
N GLY A 23 -4.30 12.55 -8.81
CA GLY A 23 -4.27 11.40 -9.74
C GLY A 23 -3.50 11.67 -11.03
N TRP A 24 -2.53 12.61 -11.02
CA TRP A 24 -1.76 12.98 -12.22
C TRP A 24 -0.62 11.99 -12.49
N SER A 25 -0.97 10.73 -12.71
CA SER A 25 -0.07 9.58 -12.90
C SER A 25 1.02 9.80 -13.95
N TRP A 26 0.76 10.64 -14.97
CA TRP A 26 1.72 11.01 -16.01
C TRP A 26 2.92 11.82 -15.49
N LEU A 27 2.83 12.45 -14.31
CA LEU A 27 3.94 13.13 -13.65
C LEU A 27 5.01 12.17 -13.15
N THR A 28 4.65 10.92 -12.88
CA THR A 28 5.54 9.91 -12.28
C THR A 28 6.86 9.75 -13.04
N PRO A 29 6.87 9.36 -14.33
CA PRO A 29 8.13 9.23 -15.08
C PRO A 29 8.87 10.57 -15.24
N LEU A 30 8.16 11.69 -15.30
CA LEU A 30 8.78 13.02 -15.44
C LEU A 30 9.56 13.41 -14.18
N CYS A 31 8.98 13.20 -12.99
CA CYS A 31 9.64 13.54 -11.72
C CYS A 31 10.87 12.65 -11.48
N VAL A 32 10.79 11.37 -11.84
CA VAL A 32 11.96 10.47 -11.86
C VAL A 32 13.05 11.02 -12.80
N ALA A 33 12.69 11.45 -14.01
CA ALA A 33 13.64 12.01 -14.97
C ALA A 33 14.31 13.30 -14.46
N VAL A 34 13.56 14.16 -13.77
CA VAL A 34 14.07 15.39 -13.17
C VAL A 34 15.09 15.08 -12.06
N LEU A 35 14.83 14.07 -11.21
CA LEU A 35 15.83 13.63 -10.22
C LEU A 35 17.12 13.16 -10.90
N MET A 36 17.01 12.39 -11.99
CA MET A 36 18.18 11.95 -12.75
C MET A 36 19.01 13.14 -13.26
N GLY A 37 18.35 14.21 -13.74
CA GLY A 37 19.01 15.46 -14.12
C GLY A 37 19.66 16.19 -12.94
N ALA A 38 18.98 16.23 -11.78
CA ALA A 38 19.47 16.87 -10.56
C ALA A 38 20.74 16.21 -10.02
N VAL A 39 20.91 14.89 -10.19
CA VAL A 39 22.13 14.15 -9.80
C VAL A 39 23.15 13.98 -10.92
N TRP A 40 22.80 14.35 -12.16
CA TRP A 40 23.66 14.19 -13.35
C TRP A 40 25.01 14.90 -13.21
N ARG A 41 26.10 14.14 -13.40
CA ARG A 41 27.50 14.59 -13.28
C ARG A 41 27.85 15.19 -11.91
N VAL A 42 27.09 14.87 -10.87
CA VAL A 42 27.40 15.24 -9.49
C VAL A 42 28.27 14.14 -8.88
N ALA A 43 29.24 14.49 -8.04
CA ALA A 43 30.01 13.49 -7.30
C ALA A 43 29.10 12.77 -6.29
N PRO A 44 29.19 11.43 -6.12
CA PRO A 44 28.32 10.67 -5.20
C PRO A 44 28.23 11.27 -3.78
N ARG A 45 29.36 11.72 -3.23
CA ARG A 45 29.47 12.42 -1.93
C ARG A 45 28.67 13.73 -1.79
N ARG A 46 28.16 14.28 -2.90
CA ARG A 46 27.34 15.49 -2.95
C ARG A 46 25.94 15.23 -3.49
N ALA A 47 25.73 14.12 -4.19
CA ALA A 47 24.45 13.79 -4.81
C ALA A 47 23.39 13.31 -3.81
N TRP A 48 23.79 12.98 -2.58
CA TRP A 48 22.85 12.73 -1.49
C TRP A 48 21.99 13.96 -1.15
N LEU A 49 22.48 15.19 -1.37
CA LEU A 49 21.73 16.42 -1.11
C LEU A 49 20.48 16.57 -2.00
N PRO A 50 20.59 16.56 -3.35
CA PRO A 50 19.40 16.58 -4.20
C PRO A 50 18.54 15.32 -4.05
N GLY A 51 19.12 14.15 -3.75
CA GLY A 51 18.35 12.95 -3.41
C GLY A 51 17.47 13.17 -2.18
N LEU A 52 18.07 13.60 -1.06
CA LEU A 52 17.34 13.93 0.17
C LEU A 52 16.28 15.00 -0.07
N ALA A 53 16.62 16.06 -0.82
CA ALA A 53 15.67 17.13 -1.13
C ALA A 53 14.45 16.61 -1.91
N PHE A 54 14.66 15.70 -2.86
CA PHE A 54 13.56 15.02 -3.55
C PHE A 54 12.68 14.23 -2.58
N GLY A 55 13.29 13.42 -1.71
CA GLY A 55 12.55 12.66 -0.70
C GLY A 55 11.75 13.57 0.25
N ILE A 56 12.32 14.71 0.67
CA ILE A 56 11.64 15.70 1.50
C ILE A 56 10.41 16.24 0.75
N GLY A 57 10.58 16.71 -0.49
CA GLY A 57 9.48 17.24 -1.27
C GLY A 57 8.37 16.21 -1.45
N PHE A 58 8.75 14.95 -1.72
CA PHE A 58 7.79 13.87 -1.95
C PHE A 58 7.03 13.48 -0.69
N PHE A 59 7.70 13.01 0.36
CA PHE A 59 7.01 12.44 1.51
C PHE A 59 6.34 13.47 2.41
N PHE A 60 6.90 14.67 2.57
CA PHE A 60 6.23 15.70 3.36
C PHE A 60 4.92 16.16 2.70
N THR A 61 4.84 16.11 1.37
CA THR A 61 3.63 16.42 0.63
C THR A 61 2.67 15.22 0.62
N LEU A 62 3.15 14.03 0.24
CA LEU A 62 2.33 12.83 0.10
C LEU A 62 1.69 12.40 1.43
N GLN A 63 2.45 12.45 2.53
CA GLN A 63 2.02 11.97 3.83
C GLN A 63 1.45 13.09 4.72
N TRP A 64 1.07 14.23 4.13
CA TRP A 64 0.48 15.34 4.88
C TRP A 64 -0.72 14.91 5.75
N TRP A 65 -1.46 13.90 5.30
CA TRP A 65 -2.57 13.29 6.03
C TRP A 65 -2.18 12.72 7.41
N MET A 66 -0.91 12.38 7.65
CA MET A 66 -0.43 11.94 8.97
C MET A 66 -0.59 13.00 10.07
N ARG A 67 -0.83 14.27 9.70
CA ARG A 67 -1.17 15.32 10.67
C ARG A 67 -2.45 15.03 11.44
N ALA A 68 -3.33 14.17 10.93
CA ALA A 68 -4.50 13.69 11.66
C ALA A 68 -4.12 12.88 12.91
N VAL A 69 -3.01 12.12 12.84
CA VAL A 69 -2.41 11.47 14.02
C VAL A 69 -1.69 12.51 14.87
N GLY A 70 -0.88 13.35 14.24
CA GLY A 70 -0.17 14.44 14.89
C GLY A 70 0.93 15.05 14.02
N PRO A 71 1.26 16.34 14.19
CA PRO A 71 2.35 16.97 13.45
C PRO A 71 3.71 16.27 13.66
N ASP A 72 3.94 15.75 14.86
CA ASP A 72 5.13 14.99 15.24
C ASP A 72 5.22 13.65 14.49
N ALA A 73 4.11 12.94 14.34
CA ALA A 73 4.04 11.70 13.55
C ALA A 73 4.33 11.97 12.07
N TRP A 74 3.72 13.03 11.50
CA TRP A 74 3.99 13.46 10.14
C TRP A 74 5.48 13.81 9.92
N LEU A 75 6.05 14.69 10.76
CA LEU A 75 7.45 15.08 10.65
C LEU A 75 8.40 13.89 10.78
N GLY A 76 8.17 13.01 11.75
CA GLY A 76 9.00 11.84 12.01
C GLY A 76 8.96 10.83 10.86
N LEU A 77 7.77 10.43 10.43
CA LEU A 77 7.61 9.45 9.35
C LEU A 77 8.10 10.00 8.01
N SER A 78 7.72 11.22 7.65
CA SER A 78 8.17 11.83 6.38
C SER A 78 9.67 12.08 6.36
N ALA A 79 10.29 12.42 7.49
CA ALA A 79 11.75 12.53 7.56
C ALA A 79 12.45 11.17 7.40
N LEU A 80 11.93 10.11 8.02
CA LEU A 80 12.45 8.76 7.89
C LEU A 80 12.36 8.27 6.43
N GLU A 81 11.18 8.40 5.81
CA GLU A 81 10.96 8.01 4.42
C GLU A 81 11.81 8.85 3.44
N ALA A 82 11.91 10.16 3.67
CA ALA A 82 12.77 11.04 2.88
C ALA A 82 14.26 10.68 2.99
N ALA A 83 14.70 10.20 4.16
CA ALA A 83 16.11 9.85 4.40
C ALA A 83 16.60 8.72 3.47
N PHE A 84 15.72 7.81 3.04
CA PHE A 84 16.06 6.76 2.06
C PHE A 84 16.48 7.33 0.70
N PHE A 85 16.03 8.53 0.34
CA PHE A 85 16.39 9.15 -0.94
C PHE A 85 17.80 9.77 -0.92
N ALA A 86 18.41 9.98 0.25
CA ALA A 86 19.80 10.43 0.36
C ALA A 86 20.81 9.40 -0.18
N PRO A 87 20.84 8.13 0.29
CA PRO A 87 21.69 7.10 -0.30
C PRO A 87 21.28 6.77 -1.74
N LEU A 88 19.98 6.85 -2.10
CA LEU A 88 19.55 6.72 -3.49
C LEU A 88 20.25 7.77 -4.37
N GLY A 89 20.20 9.05 -4.02
CA GLY A 89 20.85 10.12 -4.80
C GLY A 89 22.35 9.88 -5.00
N ALA A 90 23.05 9.40 -3.97
CA ALA A 90 24.46 9.02 -4.08
C ALA A 90 24.68 7.82 -5.01
N ALA A 91 23.84 6.78 -4.91
CA ALA A 91 23.91 5.58 -5.75
C ALA A 91 23.59 5.89 -7.23
N LEU A 92 22.59 6.72 -7.50
CA LEU A 92 22.23 7.18 -8.84
C LEU A 92 23.40 7.92 -9.50
N ALA A 93 24.02 8.87 -8.79
CA ALA A 93 25.21 9.56 -9.28
C ALA A 93 26.40 8.61 -9.50
N LEU A 94 26.53 7.56 -8.69
CA LEU A 94 27.58 6.56 -8.85
C LEU A 94 27.43 5.79 -10.17
N VAL A 95 26.21 5.32 -10.50
CA VAL A 95 25.96 4.56 -11.73
C VAL A 95 25.99 5.42 -12.99
N GLN A 96 25.40 6.62 -12.94
CA GLN A 96 25.38 7.57 -14.07
C GLN A 96 26.80 7.95 -14.53
N ASN A 97 27.70 8.18 -13.59
CA ASN A 97 29.06 8.62 -13.91
C ASN A 97 29.96 7.51 -14.46
N ARG A 98 29.53 6.23 -14.45
CA ARG A 98 30.44 5.08 -14.56
C ARG A 98 29.96 3.95 -15.44
N THR A 99 28.69 3.92 -15.82
CA THR A 99 28.10 2.84 -16.62
C THR A 99 27.36 3.42 -17.81
N ARG A 100 27.46 2.75 -18.98
CA ARG A 100 26.72 3.15 -20.19
C ARG A 100 25.24 2.77 -20.13
N ALA A 101 24.92 1.70 -19.41
CA ALA A 101 23.55 1.22 -19.17
C ALA A 101 22.95 1.79 -17.87
N TRP A 102 23.39 2.98 -17.45
CA TRP A 102 22.90 3.58 -16.20
C TRP A 102 21.37 3.75 -16.13
N PRO A 103 20.59 3.93 -17.21
CA PRO A 103 19.15 4.10 -17.09
C PRO A 103 18.45 2.88 -16.47
N VAL A 104 18.88 1.68 -16.89
CA VAL A 104 18.39 0.41 -16.35
C VAL A 104 18.78 0.27 -14.88
N TRP A 105 20.06 0.53 -14.56
CA TRP A 105 20.55 0.43 -13.19
C TRP A 105 19.92 1.47 -12.26
N ALA A 106 19.66 2.68 -12.74
CA ALA A 106 18.95 3.71 -11.99
C ALA A 106 17.51 3.31 -11.67
N ALA A 107 16.81 2.66 -12.63
CA ALA A 107 15.47 2.15 -12.40
C ALA A 107 15.45 1.01 -11.36
N VAL A 108 16.42 0.08 -11.44
CA VAL A 108 16.61 -0.97 -10.44
C VAL A 108 16.90 -0.37 -9.06
N LEU A 109 17.77 0.64 -8.97
CA LEU A 109 18.07 1.32 -7.70
C LEU A 109 16.85 2.05 -7.11
N TRP A 110 16.02 2.66 -7.95
CA TRP A 110 14.78 3.30 -7.51
C TRP A 110 13.86 2.26 -6.87
N VAL A 111 13.54 1.19 -7.59
CA VAL A 111 12.65 0.16 -7.05
C VAL A 111 13.29 -0.57 -5.87
N GLY A 112 14.62 -0.71 -5.85
CA GLY A 112 15.34 -1.24 -4.70
C GLY A 112 15.15 -0.40 -3.43
N ILE A 113 15.14 0.94 -3.54
CA ILE A 113 14.84 1.80 -2.39
C ILE A 113 13.37 1.73 -1.98
N GLU A 114 12.45 1.60 -2.95
CA GLU A 114 11.03 1.38 -2.66
C GLU A 114 10.83 0.08 -1.90
N THR A 115 11.40 -1.03 -2.39
CA THR A 115 11.34 -2.33 -1.72
C THR A 115 11.95 -2.27 -0.33
N LEU A 116 13.10 -1.59 -0.16
CA LEU A 116 13.75 -1.49 1.13
C LEU A 116 12.88 -0.74 2.15
N ARG A 117 12.39 0.46 1.83
CA ARG A 117 11.56 1.25 2.76
C ARG A 117 10.20 0.59 3.01
N SER A 118 9.67 -0.14 2.03
CA SER A 118 8.39 -0.86 2.16
C SER A 118 8.46 -2.03 3.13
N GLY A 119 9.67 -2.54 3.46
CA GLY A 119 9.84 -3.66 4.39
C GLY A 119 10.65 -3.34 5.64
N TRP A 120 11.33 -2.20 5.70
CA TRP A 120 12.21 -1.83 6.81
C TRP A 120 12.32 -0.30 6.99
N PRO A 121 12.37 0.22 8.22
CA PRO A 121 12.28 -0.48 9.51
C PRO A 121 10.83 -0.78 9.93
N PHE A 122 10.64 -1.64 10.94
CA PHE A 122 9.34 -1.89 11.60
C PHE A 122 8.22 -2.34 10.65
N SER A 123 8.50 -3.33 9.79
CA SER A 123 7.66 -3.76 8.66
C SER A 123 7.58 -2.77 7.48
N GLY A 124 8.15 -1.57 7.61
CA GLY A 124 8.28 -0.59 6.53
C GLY A 124 7.02 0.23 6.28
N MET A 125 7.07 1.10 5.27
CA MET A 125 5.98 1.97 4.83
C MET A 125 5.84 1.88 3.30
N PRO A 126 4.97 1.01 2.75
CA PRO A 126 4.85 0.83 1.30
C PRO A 126 4.27 2.04 0.56
N TRP A 127 3.65 2.97 1.26
CA TRP A 127 2.97 4.12 0.68
C TRP A 127 3.87 4.94 -0.25
N GLY A 128 3.38 5.40 -1.40
CA GLY A 128 4.18 6.17 -2.36
C GLY A 128 5.11 5.34 -3.25
N ARG A 129 4.87 4.03 -3.40
CA ARG A 129 5.39 3.26 -4.54
C ARG A 129 4.87 3.90 -5.82
N LEU A 130 5.70 3.99 -6.86
CA LEU A 130 5.25 4.56 -8.15
C LEU A 130 4.00 3.85 -8.70
N SER A 131 3.92 2.54 -8.49
CA SER A 131 2.80 1.72 -8.94
C SER A 131 1.49 1.92 -8.17
N TYR A 132 1.45 2.71 -7.09
CA TYR A 132 0.20 3.10 -6.43
C TYR A 132 -0.45 4.35 -7.03
N ALA A 133 0.24 5.00 -7.97
CA ALA A 133 -0.22 6.20 -8.66
C ALA A 133 -0.49 5.90 -10.15
N VAL A 134 -1.13 4.76 -10.44
CA VAL A 134 -1.36 4.29 -11.82
C VAL A 134 -2.80 3.92 -12.13
N ALA A 135 -3.70 4.03 -11.15
CA ALA A 135 -5.09 3.72 -11.39
C ALA A 135 -5.66 4.51 -12.58
N ASP A 136 -6.57 3.88 -13.31
CA ASP A 136 -7.17 4.41 -14.53
C ASP A 136 -6.16 4.79 -15.63
N THR A 137 -4.98 4.16 -15.61
CA THR A 137 -3.98 4.30 -16.69
C THR A 137 -3.62 2.95 -17.30
N VAL A 138 -3.05 2.99 -18.51
CA VAL A 138 -2.49 1.81 -19.21
C VAL A 138 -1.41 1.07 -18.41
N TRP A 139 -0.78 1.71 -17.42
CA TRP A 139 0.20 1.03 -16.55
C TRP A 139 -0.48 0.09 -15.54
N ALA A 140 -1.72 0.37 -15.15
CA ALA A 140 -2.49 -0.48 -14.23
C ALA A 140 -2.78 -1.86 -14.84
N ASP A 141 -3.02 -1.92 -16.16
CA ASP A 141 -3.23 -3.18 -16.90
C ASP A 141 -2.02 -4.14 -16.79
N GLY A 142 -0.84 -3.59 -16.50
CA GLY A 142 0.38 -4.37 -16.25
C GLY A 142 0.44 -5.07 -14.89
N LEU A 143 -0.42 -4.70 -13.92
CA LEU A 143 -0.37 -5.25 -12.55
C LEU A 143 -0.55 -6.76 -12.48
N PRO A 144 -1.53 -7.40 -13.16
CA PRO A 144 -1.65 -8.87 -13.18
C PRO A 144 -0.38 -9.57 -13.67
N TRP A 145 0.37 -8.94 -14.58
CA TRP A 145 1.53 -9.54 -15.23
C TRP A 145 2.83 -9.29 -14.48
N PHE A 146 3.03 -8.06 -13.99
CA PHE A 146 4.32 -7.58 -13.52
C PHE A 146 4.37 -7.37 -12.01
N SER A 147 3.24 -7.47 -11.30
CA SER A 147 3.05 -7.02 -9.90
C SER A 147 3.30 -5.53 -9.72
N PHE A 148 3.01 -5.01 -8.52
CA PHE A 148 3.37 -3.64 -8.16
C PHE A 148 4.86 -3.33 -8.34
N THR A 149 5.74 -4.31 -8.09
CA THR A 149 7.19 -4.11 -8.23
C THR A 149 7.61 -3.91 -9.69
N GLY A 150 7.06 -4.72 -10.61
CA GLY A 150 7.39 -4.62 -12.03
C GLY A 150 6.79 -3.38 -12.69
N VAL A 151 5.58 -2.96 -12.29
CA VAL A 151 5.00 -1.69 -12.75
C VAL A 151 5.82 -0.49 -12.23
N SER A 152 6.26 -0.50 -10.96
CA SER A 152 7.21 0.51 -10.45
C SER A 152 8.50 0.55 -11.27
N LEU A 153 9.03 -0.61 -11.66
CA LEU A 153 10.23 -0.71 -12.48
C LEU A 153 10.02 -0.13 -13.88
N LEU A 154 8.87 -0.40 -14.50
CA LEU A 154 8.51 0.15 -15.80
C LEU A 154 8.39 1.67 -15.77
N LEU A 155 7.76 2.24 -14.73
CA LEU A 155 7.65 3.69 -14.54
C LEU A 155 9.02 4.34 -14.31
N ALA A 156 9.82 3.75 -13.42
CA ALA A 156 11.17 4.23 -13.15
C ALA A 156 12.05 4.15 -14.41
N LEU A 157 11.95 3.06 -15.18
CA LEU A 157 12.69 2.88 -16.43
C LEU A 157 12.27 3.86 -17.51
N THR A 158 10.97 4.17 -17.59
CA THR A 158 10.47 5.24 -18.46
C THR A 158 11.12 6.58 -18.09
N GLY A 159 11.09 6.96 -16.81
CA GLY A 159 11.70 8.20 -16.35
C GLY A 159 13.23 8.27 -16.55
N THR A 160 13.96 7.19 -16.26
CA THR A 160 15.41 7.16 -16.47
C THR A 160 15.80 7.16 -17.93
N THR A 161 15.00 6.52 -18.80
CA THR A 161 15.19 6.55 -20.26
C THR A 161 14.91 7.95 -20.83
N LEU A 162 13.86 8.63 -20.35
CA LEU A 162 13.60 10.04 -20.70
C LEU A 162 14.77 10.95 -20.30
N ALA A 163 15.33 10.77 -19.10
CA ALA A 163 16.51 11.52 -18.69
C ALA A 163 17.73 11.19 -19.57
N TRP A 164 17.92 9.93 -19.95
CA TRP A 164 19.02 9.51 -20.80
C TRP A 164 18.97 10.13 -22.19
N THR A 165 17.80 10.19 -22.84
CA THR A 165 17.66 10.82 -24.16
C THR A 165 18.00 12.31 -24.11
N VAL A 166 17.60 13.01 -23.06
CA VAL A 166 17.85 14.46 -22.89
C VAL A 166 19.32 14.75 -22.50
N LEU A 167 19.88 13.98 -21.56
CA LEU A 167 21.17 14.27 -20.95
C LEU A 167 22.37 13.78 -21.78
N GLU A 168 22.24 12.62 -22.44
CA GLU A 168 23.32 12.04 -23.25
C GLU A 168 23.15 12.25 -24.75
N ARG A 169 21.92 12.51 -25.22
CA ARG A 169 21.58 12.63 -26.64
C ARG A 169 22.17 11.48 -27.48
N PRO A 170 21.90 10.21 -27.10
CA PRO A 170 22.37 9.04 -27.82
C PRO A 170 21.82 9.02 -29.25
N ARG A 171 22.47 8.26 -30.13
CA ARG A 171 22.01 8.06 -31.51
C ARG A 171 20.61 7.43 -31.52
N ALA A 172 19.79 7.82 -32.51
CA ALA A 172 18.43 7.30 -32.68
C ALA A 172 18.36 5.76 -32.74
N ALA A 173 19.40 5.12 -33.28
CA ALA A 173 19.54 3.66 -33.32
C ALA A 173 19.47 2.96 -31.95
N TYR A 174 19.70 3.68 -30.84
CA TYR A 174 19.53 3.14 -29.49
C TYR A 174 18.24 3.63 -28.82
N VAL A 175 17.81 4.87 -29.10
CA VAL A 175 16.59 5.46 -28.52
C VAL A 175 15.34 4.77 -29.04
N VAL A 176 15.25 4.55 -30.35
CA VAL A 176 14.05 4.00 -30.98
C VAL A 176 13.73 2.60 -30.46
N PRO A 177 14.68 1.63 -30.42
CA PRO A 177 14.40 0.32 -29.84
C PRO A 177 14.02 0.38 -28.35
N ALA A 178 14.66 1.24 -27.56
CA ALA A 178 14.34 1.39 -26.14
C ALA A 178 12.92 1.96 -25.93
N ALA A 179 12.55 2.98 -26.70
CA ALA A 179 11.21 3.56 -26.66
C ALA A 179 10.15 2.55 -27.13
N LEU A 180 10.42 1.79 -28.19
CA LEU A 180 9.52 0.74 -28.67
C LEU A 180 9.36 -0.39 -27.64
N ALA A 181 10.44 -0.80 -26.97
CA ALA A 181 10.38 -1.81 -25.91
C ALA A 181 9.55 -1.34 -24.71
N LEU A 182 9.72 -0.08 -24.29
CA LEU A 182 8.92 0.52 -23.21
C LEU A 182 7.45 0.67 -23.60
N LEU A 183 7.18 1.10 -24.83
CA LEU A 183 5.83 1.20 -25.36
C LEU A 183 5.18 -0.19 -25.40
N ALA A 184 5.88 -1.19 -25.91
CA ALA A 184 5.41 -2.57 -25.95
C ALA A 184 5.12 -3.11 -24.54
N ALA A 185 6.03 -2.91 -23.57
CA ALA A 185 5.83 -3.33 -22.18
C ALA A 185 4.65 -2.63 -21.50
N THR A 186 4.34 -1.38 -21.90
CA THR A 186 3.22 -0.61 -21.37
C THR A 186 1.88 -0.99 -22.01
N VAL A 187 1.86 -1.21 -23.33
CA VAL A 187 0.62 -1.39 -24.10
C VAL A 187 0.23 -2.86 -24.28
N ALA A 188 1.20 -3.78 -24.29
CA ALA A 188 0.91 -5.21 -24.46
C ALA A 188 -0.08 -5.77 -23.41
N PRO A 189 -0.02 -5.38 -22.12
CA PRO A 189 -1.01 -5.83 -21.14
C PRO A 189 -2.44 -5.36 -21.45
N THR A 190 -2.62 -4.15 -22.02
CA THR A 190 -3.92 -3.66 -22.46
C THR A 190 -4.44 -4.43 -23.68
N LEU A 191 -3.55 -4.82 -24.59
CA LEU A 191 -3.90 -5.61 -25.78
C LEU A 191 -4.18 -7.09 -25.45
N VAL A 192 -3.57 -7.60 -24.38
CA VAL A 192 -3.73 -8.96 -23.88
C VAL A 192 -4.08 -8.89 -22.40
N PRO A 193 -5.31 -8.45 -22.08
CA PRO A 193 -5.74 -8.27 -20.70
C PRO A 193 -5.76 -9.62 -19.98
N TRP A 194 -5.37 -9.63 -18.71
CA TRP A 194 -5.63 -10.77 -17.87
C TRP A 194 -7.11 -10.80 -17.48
N THR A 195 -7.82 -11.82 -17.93
CA THR A 195 -9.23 -12.04 -17.57
C THR A 195 -9.34 -13.31 -16.75
N PRO A 196 -9.65 -13.23 -15.44
CA PRO A 196 -9.87 -14.43 -14.64
C PRO A 196 -11.11 -15.19 -15.14
N GLN A 197 -11.05 -16.52 -15.12
CA GLN A 197 -12.24 -17.33 -15.33
C GLN A 197 -13.01 -17.44 -14.02
N GLU A 198 -14.23 -16.91 -14.03
CA GLU A 198 -15.18 -17.06 -12.93
C GLU A 198 -15.82 -18.45 -13.01
N HIS A 199 -15.84 -19.15 -11.88
CA HIS A 199 -16.46 -20.48 -11.79
C HIS A 199 -17.79 -20.47 -11.04
N ASP A 200 -18.07 -19.40 -10.30
CA ASP A 200 -19.27 -19.21 -9.50
C ASP A 200 -19.44 -17.72 -9.17
N THR A 201 -20.53 -17.37 -8.50
CA THR A 201 -20.86 -16.03 -8.03
C THR A 201 -21.24 -16.04 -6.55
N ALA A 202 -21.12 -14.91 -5.88
CA ALA A 202 -21.63 -14.72 -4.52
C ALA A 202 -22.25 -13.32 -4.38
N THR A 203 -23.35 -13.22 -3.63
CA THR A 203 -23.95 -11.92 -3.28
C THR A 203 -23.37 -11.44 -1.96
N LEU A 204 -22.77 -10.26 -1.96
CA LEU A 204 -22.17 -9.63 -0.77
C LEU A 204 -23.02 -8.46 -0.30
N ALA A 205 -23.16 -8.30 1.00
CA ALA A 205 -23.69 -7.08 1.60
C ALA A 205 -22.59 -6.35 2.37
N VAL A 206 -22.24 -5.13 1.96
CA VAL A 206 -21.22 -4.28 2.59
C VAL A 206 -21.91 -3.24 3.46
N VAL A 207 -21.72 -3.30 4.78
CA VAL A 207 -22.40 -2.42 5.73
C VAL A 207 -21.48 -1.27 6.12
N GLN A 208 -21.92 -0.03 5.88
CA GLN A 208 -21.29 1.18 6.37
C GLN A 208 -22.17 1.81 7.46
N GLY A 209 -21.74 1.76 8.72
CA GLY A 209 -22.51 2.24 9.87
C GLY A 209 -22.34 3.73 10.20
N ASP A 210 -21.34 4.39 9.62
CA ASP A 210 -20.87 5.74 9.96
C ASP A 210 -20.37 5.89 11.42
N VAL A 211 -19.63 6.97 11.67
CA VAL A 211 -19.20 7.41 13.02
C VAL A 211 -19.94 8.69 13.39
N PRO A 212 -20.71 8.77 14.48
CA PRO A 212 -21.41 10.00 14.88
C PRO A 212 -20.50 11.24 15.01
N GLY A 213 -21.11 12.44 14.97
CA GLY A 213 -20.42 13.71 15.19
C GLY A 213 -19.49 14.13 14.05
N SER A 214 -18.25 14.51 14.36
CA SER A 214 -17.23 14.89 13.38
C SER A 214 -16.66 13.71 12.58
N GLY A 215 -16.90 12.48 13.04
CA GLY A 215 -16.53 11.27 12.33
C GLY A 215 -15.12 10.75 12.57
N ASP A 216 -14.32 11.45 13.36
CA ASP A 216 -12.91 11.19 13.56
C ASP A 216 -12.57 10.60 14.94
N ASP A 217 -13.53 10.58 15.88
CA ASP A 217 -13.38 10.01 17.22
C ASP A 217 -14.26 8.77 17.43
N LEU A 218 -13.95 7.69 16.69
CA LEU A 218 -14.68 6.42 16.79
C LEU A 218 -14.68 5.85 18.21
N VAL A 219 -13.57 5.99 18.95
CA VAL A 219 -13.41 5.40 20.29
C VAL A 219 -14.39 6.04 21.28
N ALA A 220 -14.61 7.35 21.20
CA ALA A 220 -15.56 8.04 22.07
C ALA A 220 -17.01 7.57 21.89
N VAL A 221 -17.40 7.15 20.68
CA VAL A 221 -18.78 6.77 20.32
C VAL A 221 -18.94 5.31 19.89
N HIS A 222 -17.99 4.45 20.27
CA HIS A 222 -17.91 3.06 19.77
C HIS A 222 -19.20 2.23 19.93
N ARG A 223 -19.97 2.43 21.00
CA ARG A 223 -21.24 1.71 21.21
C ARG A 223 -22.29 2.10 20.17
N GLU A 224 -22.34 3.37 19.80
CA GLU A 224 -23.26 3.87 18.78
C GLU A 224 -22.82 3.39 17.39
N VAL A 225 -21.52 3.36 17.12
CA VAL A 225 -20.95 2.76 15.90
C VAL A 225 -21.39 1.29 15.80
N THR A 226 -21.18 0.47 16.83
CA THR A 226 -21.67 -0.92 16.85
C THR A 226 -23.18 -1.00 16.61
N ALA A 227 -23.97 -0.16 17.29
CA ALA A 227 -25.42 -0.14 17.17
C ALA A 227 -25.88 0.22 15.75
N ASN A 228 -25.18 1.12 15.05
CA ASN A 228 -25.48 1.46 13.66
C ASN A 228 -25.27 0.28 12.71
N HIS A 229 -24.18 -0.47 12.87
CA HIS A 229 -23.93 -1.67 12.04
C HIS A 229 -24.96 -2.77 12.30
N VAL A 230 -25.32 -2.98 13.57
CA VAL A 230 -26.41 -3.89 13.95
C VAL A 230 -27.72 -3.47 13.29
N ARG A 231 -28.11 -2.20 13.44
CA ARG A 231 -29.36 -1.67 12.88
C ARG A 231 -29.40 -1.75 11.36
N ALA A 232 -28.31 -1.39 10.68
CA ALA A 232 -28.22 -1.46 9.22
C ALA A 232 -28.37 -2.92 8.73
N THR A 233 -27.79 -3.88 9.45
CA THR A 233 -27.93 -5.31 9.13
C THR A 233 -29.34 -5.83 9.39
N GLU A 234 -30.00 -5.38 10.46
CA GLU A 234 -31.40 -5.72 10.74
C GLU A 234 -32.36 -5.13 9.69
N LEU A 235 -32.09 -3.92 9.20
CA LEU A 235 -32.84 -3.30 8.10
C LEU A 235 -32.64 -4.05 6.79
N LEU A 236 -31.40 -4.43 6.45
CA LEU A 236 -31.12 -5.30 5.31
C LEU A 236 -31.94 -6.59 5.36
N ALA A 237 -32.04 -7.23 6.53
CA ALA A 237 -32.86 -8.44 6.67
C ALA A 237 -34.35 -8.19 6.34
N LEU A 238 -34.89 -7.03 6.73
CA LEU A 238 -36.26 -6.63 6.37
C LEU A 238 -36.41 -6.32 4.88
N ASP A 239 -35.38 -5.78 4.24
CA ASP A 239 -35.36 -5.54 2.79
C ASP A 239 -35.33 -6.85 2.00
N VAL A 240 -34.54 -7.84 2.45
CA VAL A 240 -34.49 -9.18 1.88
C VAL A 240 -35.83 -9.90 2.02
N GLU A 241 -36.46 -9.87 3.21
CA GLU A 241 -37.77 -10.48 3.44
C GLU A 241 -38.88 -9.86 2.60
N ALA A 242 -38.80 -8.56 2.37
CA ALA A 242 -39.73 -7.84 1.52
C ALA A 242 -39.44 -7.99 0.01
N GLY A 243 -38.37 -8.69 -0.36
CA GLY A 243 -37.93 -8.86 -1.75
C GLY A 243 -37.42 -7.57 -2.40
N ARG A 244 -37.00 -6.57 -1.62
CA ARG A 244 -36.38 -5.33 -2.11
C ARG A 244 -34.91 -5.53 -2.47
N GLU A 245 -34.23 -6.43 -1.77
CA GLU A 245 -32.83 -6.81 -2.00
C GLU A 245 -32.69 -8.33 -2.12
N PRO A 246 -31.73 -8.83 -2.91
CA PRO A 246 -31.42 -10.26 -2.92
C PRO A 246 -30.82 -10.69 -1.59
N ARG A 247 -31.03 -11.96 -1.22
CA ARG A 247 -30.42 -12.52 -0.01
C ARG A 247 -28.90 -12.63 -0.21
N PRO A 248 -28.05 -11.98 0.62
CA PRO A 248 -26.61 -12.10 0.50
C PRO A 248 -26.12 -13.46 1.00
N ASP A 249 -24.99 -13.93 0.48
CA ASP A 249 -24.25 -15.10 0.97
C ASP A 249 -23.35 -14.74 2.16
N LEU A 250 -22.90 -13.48 2.22
CA LEU A 250 -21.99 -12.96 3.24
C LEU A 250 -22.26 -11.46 3.49
N VAL A 251 -22.37 -11.07 4.76
CA VAL A 251 -22.41 -9.66 5.17
C VAL A 251 -21.04 -9.25 5.70
N LEU A 252 -20.57 -8.06 5.35
CA LEU A 252 -19.26 -7.53 5.71
C LEU A 252 -19.44 -6.30 6.59
N TRP A 253 -18.85 -6.34 7.78
CA TRP A 253 -18.70 -5.18 8.64
C TRP A 253 -17.26 -4.66 8.58
N PRO A 254 -17.06 -3.35 8.78
CA PRO A 254 -15.75 -2.73 8.71
C PRO A 254 -14.89 -3.02 9.94
N GLU A 255 -13.61 -2.65 9.82
CA GLU A 255 -12.66 -2.64 10.94
C GLU A 255 -13.20 -1.72 12.05
N ASN A 256 -13.04 -2.14 13.30
CA ASN A 256 -13.55 -1.42 14.45
C ASN A 256 -15.06 -1.13 14.41
N SER A 257 -15.84 -1.91 13.65
CA SER A 257 -17.30 -1.97 13.82
C SER A 257 -17.68 -2.37 15.24
N THR A 258 -16.75 -3.05 15.94
CA THR A 258 -16.71 -3.11 17.40
C THR A 258 -15.35 -2.67 17.93
N ALA A 259 -15.31 -1.59 18.72
CA ALA A 259 -14.05 -1.07 19.30
C ALA A 259 -13.72 -1.67 20.69
N VAL A 260 -14.55 -2.59 21.18
CA VAL A 260 -14.39 -3.31 22.44
C VAL A 260 -14.47 -4.81 22.19
N ASP A 261 -13.87 -5.60 23.07
CA ASP A 261 -13.86 -7.05 22.95
C ASP A 261 -15.29 -7.62 22.98
N PRO A 262 -15.80 -8.16 21.85
CA PRO A 262 -17.15 -8.66 21.77
C PRO A 262 -17.36 -9.91 22.63
N PHE A 263 -16.32 -10.59 23.09
CA PHE A 263 -16.42 -11.74 24.00
C PHE A 263 -16.50 -11.32 25.47
N ARG A 264 -16.14 -10.06 25.79
CA ARG A 264 -16.17 -9.52 27.16
C ARG A 264 -17.31 -8.52 27.38
N ASP A 265 -17.74 -7.82 26.33
CA ASP A 265 -18.86 -6.89 26.38
C ASP A 265 -20.16 -7.57 25.94
N GLY A 266 -21.03 -7.90 26.90
CA GLY A 266 -22.29 -8.62 26.64
C GLY A 266 -23.28 -7.85 25.76
N GLY A 267 -23.23 -6.51 25.76
CA GLY A 267 -24.05 -5.67 24.88
C GLY A 267 -23.64 -5.82 23.41
N THR A 268 -22.33 -5.77 23.16
CA THR A 268 -21.74 -5.99 21.84
C THR A 268 -21.99 -7.42 21.37
N PHE A 269 -21.73 -8.42 22.21
CA PHE A 269 -21.98 -9.84 21.90
C PHE A 269 -23.43 -10.09 21.47
N SER A 270 -24.39 -9.62 22.27
CA SER A 270 -25.82 -9.80 22.00
C SER A 270 -26.29 -8.99 20.79
N GLY A 271 -25.71 -7.81 20.56
CA GLY A 271 -25.95 -7.01 19.35
C GLY A 271 -25.53 -7.75 18.08
N ILE A 272 -24.31 -8.28 18.05
CA ILE A 272 -23.79 -9.05 16.91
C ILE A 272 -24.68 -10.28 16.67
N ASN A 273 -24.90 -11.12 17.70
CA ASN A 273 -25.72 -12.33 17.53
C ASN A 273 -27.11 -12.00 17.00
N ARG A 274 -27.76 -10.95 17.54
CA ARG A 274 -29.07 -10.53 17.07
C ARG A 274 -29.05 -10.12 15.59
N ALA A 275 -28.07 -9.33 15.15
CA ALA A 275 -27.92 -8.93 13.75
C ALA A 275 -27.69 -10.14 12.83
N VAL A 276 -26.77 -11.02 13.21
CA VAL A 276 -26.40 -12.23 12.45
C VAL A 276 -27.58 -13.20 12.35
N ASP A 277 -28.28 -13.42 13.45
CA ASP A 277 -29.47 -14.27 13.49
C ASP A 277 -30.62 -13.67 12.69
N ARG A 278 -30.77 -12.35 12.71
CA ARG A 278 -31.83 -11.64 12.00
C ARG A 278 -31.66 -11.71 10.48
N VAL A 279 -30.44 -11.54 9.98
CA VAL A 279 -30.13 -11.64 8.53
C VAL A 279 -30.01 -13.10 8.09
N GLY A 280 -29.71 -14.02 9.01
CA GLY A 280 -29.75 -15.46 8.78
C GLY A 280 -28.64 -15.97 7.85
N VAL A 281 -27.56 -15.22 7.69
CA VAL A 281 -26.36 -15.58 6.92
C VAL A 281 -25.09 -15.14 7.67
N PRO A 282 -23.90 -15.67 7.32
CA PRO A 282 -22.66 -15.35 8.02
C PRO A 282 -22.31 -13.86 7.90
N VAL A 283 -21.71 -13.30 8.95
CA VAL A 283 -21.22 -11.91 8.98
C VAL A 283 -19.72 -11.90 9.31
N LEU A 284 -18.90 -11.25 8.49
CA LEU A 284 -17.49 -10.98 8.81
C LEU A 284 -17.40 -9.68 9.63
N VAL A 285 -17.18 -9.82 10.94
CA VAL A 285 -17.20 -8.72 11.91
C VAL A 285 -15.78 -8.23 12.21
N GLY A 286 -15.53 -6.94 11.97
CA GLY A 286 -14.26 -6.30 12.36
C GLY A 286 -14.26 -5.88 13.83
N ALA A 287 -13.40 -6.50 14.64
CA ALA A 287 -13.43 -6.39 16.09
C ALA A 287 -12.04 -6.17 16.70
N MET A 288 -12.01 -5.34 17.74
CA MET A 288 -10.89 -5.28 18.66
C MET A 288 -11.06 -6.34 19.75
N VAL A 289 -10.12 -7.26 19.89
CA VAL A 289 -10.16 -8.37 20.86
C VAL A 289 -9.00 -8.23 21.85
N ASP A 290 -9.25 -8.45 23.14
CA ASP A 290 -8.20 -8.41 24.13
C ASP A 290 -7.29 -9.65 23.98
N ALA A 291 -5.97 -9.44 24.04
CA ALA A 291 -5.02 -10.54 24.07
C ALA A 291 -4.88 -11.10 25.51
N GLU A 292 -4.06 -12.15 25.67
CA GLU A 292 -3.80 -12.75 27.00
C GLU A 292 -3.20 -11.76 28.01
N LYS A 293 -2.47 -10.75 27.55
CA LYS A 293 -1.87 -9.71 28.40
C LYS A 293 -2.72 -8.44 28.36
N ASP A 294 -3.00 -7.86 29.51
CA ASP A 294 -3.90 -6.70 29.68
C ASP A 294 -3.51 -5.44 28.86
N HIS A 295 -2.25 -5.34 28.43
CA HIS A 295 -1.74 -4.22 27.62
C HIS A 295 -1.59 -4.60 26.14
N GLN A 296 -2.21 -5.68 25.69
CA GLN A 296 -2.13 -6.16 24.31
C GLN A 296 -3.52 -6.40 23.72
N VAL A 297 -3.65 -6.15 22.43
CA VAL A 297 -4.90 -6.31 21.68
C VAL A 297 -4.66 -6.94 20.32
N LEU A 298 -5.72 -7.46 19.74
CA LEU A 298 -5.77 -8.02 18.40
C LEU A 298 -6.83 -7.23 17.63
N ASN A 299 -6.52 -6.92 16.37
CA ASN A 299 -7.52 -6.40 15.42
C ASN A 299 -7.88 -7.54 14.48
N GLN A 300 -9.14 -7.98 14.51
CA GLN A 300 -9.58 -9.23 13.90
C GLN A 300 -10.80 -9.05 13.00
N GLY A 301 -10.78 -9.74 11.87
CA GLY A 301 -11.97 -10.08 11.10
C GLY A 301 -12.48 -11.44 11.57
N ILE A 302 -13.67 -11.48 12.17
CA ILE A 302 -14.24 -12.68 12.80
C ILE A 302 -15.49 -13.11 12.05
N VAL A 303 -15.50 -14.34 11.54
CA VAL A 303 -16.68 -14.93 10.91
C VAL A 303 -17.67 -15.31 11.99
N TRP A 304 -18.82 -14.64 12.00
CA TRP A 304 -19.93 -14.91 12.90
C TRP A 304 -21.03 -15.68 12.17
N GLN A 305 -21.41 -16.82 12.72
CA GLN A 305 -22.37 -17.74 12.11
C GLN A 305 -23.74 -17.66 12.81
N PRO A 306 -24.85 -17.64 12.06
CA PRO A 306 -26.19 -17.65 12.64
C PRO A 306 -26.39 -18.85 13.56
N GLN A 307 -26.98 -18.64 14.74
CA GLN A 307 -27.27 -19.64 15.77
C GLN A 307 -26.05 -20.37 16.36
N VAL A 308 -24.83 -20.07 15.89
CA VAL A 308 -23.58 -20.72 16.33
C VAL A 308 -22.66 -19.71 17.03
N GLY A 309 -22.56 -18.48 16.53
CA GLY A 309 -21.68 -17.44 17.06
C GLY A 309 -20.34 -17.34 16.32
N ALA A 310 -19.34 -16.77 16.98
CA ALA A 310 -18.02 -16.53 16.40
C ALA A 310 -17.27 -17.83 16.06
N GLY A 311 -16.58 -17.85 14.92
CA GLY A 311 -15.80 -18.98 14.44
C GLY A 311 -14.44 -18.58 13.87
N ASP A 312 -14.24 -18.85 12.59
CA ASP A 312 -12.96 -18.62 11.90
C ASP A 312 -12.58 -17.14 11.90
N ARG A 313 -11.28 -16.81 12.03
CA ARG A 313 -10.83 -15.42 12.19
C ARG A 313 -9.48 -15.11 11.56
N TYR A 314 -9.37 -13.89 11.03
CA TYR A 314 -8.14 -13.28 10.57
C TYR A 314 -7.66 -12.28 11.62
N THR A 315 -6.36 -12.07 11.74
CA THR A 315 -5.78 -11.05 12.61
C THR A 315 -4.84 -10.22 11.77
N LYS A 316 -4.98 -8.89 11.87
CA LYS A 316 -4.18 -7.90 11.14
C LYS A 316 -2.70 -8.24 11.20
N GLN A 317 -2.07 -8.36 10.05
CA GLN A 317 -0.66 -8.79 9.98
C GLN A 317 0.30 -7.63 10.21
N ASN A 318 -0.02 -6.45 9.70
CA ASN A 318 0.83 -5.27 9.74
C ASN A 318 0.21 -4.16 10.59
N PRO A 319 0.27 -4.26 11.94
CA PRO A 319 -0.03 -3.15 12.81
C PRO A 319 0.83 -1.92 12.46
N VAL A 320 0.25 -0.73 12.55
CA VAL A 320 0.92 0.53 12.22
C VAL A 320 1.89 0.94 13.33
N PRO A 321 3.20 1.08 13.05
CA PRO A 321 4.17 1.56 14.03
C PRO A 321 3.81 2.97 14.52
N PHE A 322 3.83 3.20 15.83
CA PHE A 322 3.46 4.45 16.50
C PHE A 322 2.00 4.89 16.28
N GLY A 323 1.13 4.03 15.72
CA GLY A 323 -0.31 4.22 15.67
C GLY A 323 -1.05 3.13 16.45
N GLU A 324 -0.63 1.88 16.30
CA GLU A 324 -1.27 0.70 16.89
C GLU A 324 -0.35 -0.05 17.87
N TYR A 325 0.96 0.16 17.77
CA TYR A 325 1.93 -0.34 18.73
C TYR A 325 3.13 0.62 18.82
N ILE A 326 3.94 0.49 19.87
CA ILE A 326 5.14 1.31 20.06
C ILE A 326 6.39 0.44 19.90
N PRO A 327 7.14 0.58 18.79
CA PRO A 327 8.41 -0.11 18.63
C PRO A 327 9.35 0.16 19.81
N TRP A 328 9.90 -0.92 20.39
CA TRP A 328 10.81 -0.86 21.53
C TRP A 328 10.27 -0.07 22.74
N ARG A 329 8.95 -0.11 23.00
CA ARG A 329 8.28 0.48 24.17
C ARG A 329 9.07 0.27 25.46
N ASP A 330 9.49 -0.97 25.70
CA ASP A 330 10.19 -1.39 26.91
C ASP A 330 11.68 -1.07 26.91
N VAL A 331 12.24 -0.45 25.88
CA VAL A 331 13.68 -0.17 25.81
C VAL A 331 13.94 1.33 25.68
N VAL A 332 13.22 2.00 24.77
CA VAL A 332 13.49 3.40 24.40
C VAL A 332 12.56 4.36 25.15
N PHE A 333 11.34 3.94 25.48
CA PHE A 333 10.29 4.84 25.99
C PHE A 333 9.89 4.58 27.44
N ARG A 334 10.74 3.91 28.25
CA ARG A 334 10.51 3.73 29.68
C ARG A 334 10.43 5.09 30.39
N GLY A 335 9.22 5.58 30.65
CA GLY A 335 8.94 6.73 31.52
C GLY A 335 8.55 8.04 30.84
N ASN A 336 8.86 8.26 29.55
CA ASN A 336 8.45 9.47 28.82
C ASN A 336 7.90 9.15 27.43
N LEU A 337 6.61 8.81 27.39
CA LEU A 337 5.88 8.49 26.16
C LEU A 337 5.21 9.73 25.53
N GLY A 338 5.17 10.88 26.21
CA GLY A 338 4.47 12.07 25.70
C GLY A 338 3.06 11.74 25.20
N LYS A 339 2.76 12.11 23.94
CA LYS A 339 1.50 11.77 23.25
C LYS A 339 1.33 10.28 22.94
N LEU A 340 2.42 9.50 22.82
CA LEU A 340 2.35 8.05 22.57
C LEU A 340 1.65 7.29 23.72
N ARG A 341 1.43 7.93 24.89
CA ARG A 341 0.56 7.37 25.96
C ARG A 341 -0.86 7.10 25.50
N GLN A 342 -1.32 7.73 24.42
CA GLN A 342 -2.63 7.43 23.81
C GLN A 342 -2.70 6.01 23.24
N ILE A 343 -1.55 5.39 22.92
CA ILE A 343 -1.43 3.99 22.49
C ILE A 343 -1.23 3.12 23.74
N GLY A 344 -2.28 3.05 24.56
CA GLY A 344 -2.25 2.37 25.86
C GLY A 344 -2.07 0.85 25.77
N ARG A 345 -2.33 0.24 24.61
CA ARG A 345 -2.20 -1.20 24.35
C ARG A 345 -1.42 -1.43 23.06
N ASP A 346 -0.54 -2.43 23.02
CA ASP A 346 0.14 -2.85 21.79
C ASP A 346 -0.75 -3.82 21.01
N MET A 347 -1.02 -3.49 19.75
CA MET A 347 -1.62 -4.42 18.81
C MET A 347 -0.60 -5.48 18.39
N LEU A 348 -0.98 -6.75 18.50
CA LEU A 348 -0.16 -7.88 18.06
C LEU A 348 -0.42 -8.20 16.57
N SER A 349 0.65 -8.57 15.87
CA SER A 349 0.57 -9.07 14.50
C SER A 349 -0.01 -10.48 14.43
N GLY A 350 -0.95 -10.68 13.51
CA GLY A 350 -1.38 -12.00 13.08
C GLY A 350 -0.32 -12.73 12.25
N THR A 351 -0.47 -14.06 12.15
CA THR A 351 0.46 -14.94 11.40
C THR A 351 -0.24 -15.81 10.36
N ARG A 352 -1.57 -15.74 10.28
CA ARG A 352 -2.38 -16.55 9.37
C ARG A 352 -2.10 -16.18 7.92
N THR A 353 -1.77 -17.17 7.09
CA THR A 353 -1.56 -17.01 5.64
C THR A 353 -2.65 -17.65 4.78
N SER A 354 -3.58 -18.39 5.37
CA SER A 354 -4.72 -19.02 4.66
C SER A 354 -5.94 -18.08 4.64
N PRO A 355 -6.79 -18.15 3.60
CA PRO A 355 -8.04 -17.38 3.56
C PRO A 355 -9.05 -17.90 4.60
N LEU A 356 -10.01 -17.05 4.98
CA LEU A 356 -11.20 -17.37 5.78
C LEU A 356 -12.21 -18.19 4.98
N ARG A 357 -13.11 -18.89 5.67
CA ARG A 357 -14.29 -19.52 5.06
C ARG A 357 -15.57 -18.92 5.63
N ALA A 358 -16.39 -18.31 4.78
CA ALA A 358 -17.66 -17.72 5.17
C ALA A 358 -18.65 -17.73 3.99
N GLY A 359 -19.92 -18.07 4.24
CA GLY A 359 -20.94 -18.04 3.20
C GLY A 359 -20.70 -19.01 2.02
N GLY A 360 -19.95 -20.10 2.23
CA GLY A 360 -19.55 -20.99 1.14
C GLY A 360 -18.38 -20.49 0.30
N VAL A 361 -17.86 -19.28 0.58
CA VAL A 361 -16.76 -18.61 -0.14
C VAL A 361 -15.47 -18.65 0.68
N THR A 362 -14.32 -18.70 0.01
CA THR A 362 -13.01 -18.46 0.63
C THR A 362 -12.57 -17.00 0.49
N VAL A 363 -12.41 -16.31 1.62
CA VAL A 363 -12.14 -14.88 1.68
C VAL A 363 -10.68 -14.62 2.06
N ALA A 364 -9.91 -14.00 1.18
CA ALA A 364 -8.67 -13.34 1.57
C ALA A 364 -9.04 -12.03 2.28
N ASP A 365 -8.68 -11.90 3.55
CA ASP A 365 -9.05 -10.74 4.36
C ASP A 365 -7.83 -9.84 4.59
N ALA A 366 -8.03 -8.53 4.52
CA ALA A 366 -7.01 -7.53 4.78
C ALA A 366 -7.62 -6.40 5.63
N ILE A 367 -6.95 -6.05 6.72
CA ILE A 367 -7.45 -5.03 7.63
C ILE A 367 -6.67 -3.73 7.43
N CYS A 368 -7.37 -2.71 6.93
CA CYS A 368 -6.93 -1.34 6.75
C CYS A 368 -5.59 -1.24 6.03
N PHE A 369 -4.51 -1.05 6.79
CA PHE A 369 -3.17 -0.83 6.28
C PHE A 369 -2.57 -2.07 5.59
N ASP A 370 -3.08 -3.27 5.88
CA ASP A 370 -2.66 -4.52 5.24
C ASP A 370 -2.80 -4.48 3.71
N VAL A 371 -3.73 -3.67 3.16
CA VAL A 371 -3.93 -3.53 1.72
C VAL A 371 -2.69 -2.99 0.99
N ALA A 372 -1.82 -2.26 1.71
CA ALA A 372 -0.57 -1.74 1.16
C ALA A 372 0.56 -2.81 1.14
N TYR A 373 0.37 -4.00 1.70
CA TYR A 373 1.39 -5.05 1.76
C TYR A 373 1.12 -6.20 0.81
N ASP A 374 2.17 -6.68 0.14
CA ASP A 374 2.04 -7.70 -0.91
C ASP A 374 1.82 -9.11 -0.30
N ARG A 375 2.60 -9.47 0.73
CA ARG A 375 2.67 -10.85 1.25
C ARG A 375 1.36 -11.42 1.76
N GLY A 376 0.71 -10.70 2.68
CA GLY A 376 -0.48 -11.19 3.38
C GLY A 376 -1.63 -11.50 2.42
N ILE A 377 -1.81 -10.66 1.40
CA ILE A 377 -2.82 -10.86 0.36
C ILE A 377 -2.40 -11.99 -0.58
N HIS A 378 -1.17 -11.97 -1.10
CA HIS A 378 -0.73 -12.98 -2.05
C HIS A 378 -0.74 -14.39 -1.45
N ASP A 379 -0.33 -14.54 -0.19
CA ASP A 379 -0.32 -15.84 0.49
C ASP A 379 -1.75 -16.39 0.67
N GLN A 380 -2.72 -15.54 1.03
CA GLN A 380 -4.13 -15.94 1.15
C GLN A 380 -4.74 -16.31 -0.20
N VAL A 381 -4.47 -15.53 -1.25
CA VAL A 381 -4.96 -15.81 -2.61
C VAL A 381 -4.36 -17.13 -3.14
N ARG A 382 -3.05 -17.37 -2.95
CA ARG A 382 -2.43 -18.67 -3.26
C ARG A 382 -3.00 -19.81 -2.41
N GLY A 383 -3.40 -19.52 -1.18
CA GLY A 383 -4.09 -20.43 -0.28
C GLY A 383 -5.53 -20.75 -0.67
N GLY A 384 -6.01 -20.23 -1.81
CA GLY A 384 -7.34 -20.49 -2.36
C GLY A 384 -8.36 -19.40 -2.09
N GLY A 385 -7.95 -18.17 -1.75
CA GLY A 385 -8.88 -17.04 -1.63
C GLY A 385 -9.54 -16.70 -2.97
N GLU A 386 -10.87 -16.79 -3.03
CA GLU A 386 -11.70 -16.56 -4.21
C GLU A 386 -12.23 -15.11 -4.28
N LEU A 387 -12.26 -14.42 -3.13
CA LEU A 387 -12.65 -13.02 -2.95
C LEU A 387 -11.60 -12.31 -2.06
N LEU A 388 -11.35 -11.02 -2.29
CA LEU A 388 -10.61 -10.18 -1.35
C LEU A 388 -11.58 -9.27 -0.58
N VAL A 389 -11.46 -9.21 0.74
CA VAL A 389 -12.18 -8.26 1.58
C VAL A 389 -11.18 -7.32 2.23
N VAL A 390 -11.51 -6.03 2.22
CA VAL A 390 -10.77 -4.98 2.91
C VAL A 390 -11.66 -4.36 3.97
N GLN A 391 -11.38 -4.65 5.25
CA GLN A 391 -12.06 -4.03 6.38
C GLN A 391 -11.28 -2.79 6.80
N THR A 392 -11.90 -1.61 6.86
CA THR A 392 -11.18 -0.38 7.24
C THR A 392 -12.04 0.58 8.07
N SER A 393 -11.45 1.28 9.03
CA SER A 393 -12.18 2.27 9.81
C SER A 393 -12.27 3.62 9.11
N ASN A 394 -11.16 4.10 8.55
CA ASN A 394 -10.95 5.46 8.02
C ASN A 394 -11.31 6.65 8.93
N ALA A 395 -11.94 6.45 10.09
CA ALA A 395 -12.44 7.52 10.96
C ALA A 395 -11.39 8.60 11.24
N MET A 396 -10.21 8.21 11.73
CA MET A 396 -9.12 9.15 12.02
C MET A 396 -8.68 9.99 10.82
N PHE A 397 -8.83 9.47 9.60
CA PHE A 397 -8.34 10.07 8.36
C PHE A 397 -9.46 10.66 7.49
N ILE A 398 -10.70 10.69 7.99
CA ILE A 398 -11.89 10.99 7.20
C ILE A 398 -11.87 12.36 6.52
N HIS A 399 -11.16 13.33 7.09
CA HIS A 399 -10.99 14.69 6.55
C HIS A 399 -9.68 14.86 5.76
N THR A 400 -9.10 13.77 5.26
CA THR A 400 -7.80 13.77 4.59
C THR A 400 -7.84 12.97 3.29
N HIS A 401 -6.82 13.17 2.43
CA HIS A 401 -6.69 12.43 1.17
C HIS A 401 -6.28 10.96 1.34
N GLN A 402 -5.97 10.51 2.57
CA GLN A 402 -5.56 9.13 2.81
C GLN A 402 -6.66 8.14 2.43
N ILE A 403 -7.93 8.48 2.63
CA ILE A 403 -9.07 7.59 2.32
C ILE A 403 -9.14 7.30 0.82
N ALA A 404 -8.94 8.31 -0.03
CA ALA A 404 -8.91 8.15 -1.49
C ALA A 404 -7.67 7.39 -1.93
N GLN A 405 -6.50 7.69 -1.35
CA GLN A 405 -5.25 6.96 -1.65
C GLN A 405 -5.36 5.47 -1.28
N GLN A 406 -6.00 5.13 -0.15
CA GLN A 406 -6.22 3.74 0.26
C GLN A 406 -7.20 3.02 -0.66
N TYR A 407 -8.30 3.69 -1.02
CA TYR A 407 -9.28 3.14 -1.94
C TYR A 407 -8.64 2.82 -3.29
N GLU A 408 -7.79 3.71 -3.81
CA GLU A 408 -7.02 3.45 -5.03
C GLU A 408 -6.06 2.26 -4.92
N ILE A 409 -5.32 2.14 -3.82
CA ILE A 409 -4.48 0.94 -3.59
C ILE A 409 -5.34 -0.32 -3.61
N THR A 410 -6.57 -0.25 -3.08
CA THR A 410 -7.51 -1.37 -3.05
C THR A 410 -7.99 -1.74 -4.46
N ARG A 411 -8.32 -0.74 -5.30
CA ARG A 411 -8.64 -0.96 -6.72
C ARG A 411 -7.49 -1.64 -7.46
N LEU A 412 -6.26 -1.22 -7.19
CA LEU A 412 -5.07 -1.82 -7.79
C LEU A 412 -4.82 -3.25 -7.28
N ARG A 413 -5.21 -3.58 -6.04
CA ARG A 413 -5.17 -4.97 -5.54
C ARG A 413 -6.15 -5.87 -6.27
N ALA A 414 -7.33 -5.36 -6.66
CA ALA A 414 -8.28 -6.10 -7.49
C ALA A 414 -7.62 -6.54 -8.82
N LEU A 415 -6.98 -5.60 -9.50
CA LEU A 415 -6.20 -5.85 -10.72
C LEU A 415 -5.03 -6.82 -10.49
N GLU A 416 -4.20 -6.56 -9.49
CA GLU A 416 -3.01 -7.39 -9.23
C GLU A 416 -3.37 -8.85 -8.94
N THR A 417 -4.43 -9.06 -8.15
CA THR A 417 -4.85 -10.40 -7.73
C THR A 417 -5.82 -11.07 -8.69
N GLY A 418 -6.45 -10.30 -9.59
CA GLY A 418 -7.53 -10.79 -10.45
C GLY A 418 -8.73 -11.27 -9.62
N ARG A 419 -9.07 -10.54 -8.56
CA ARG A 419 -10.19 -10.86 -7.65
C ARG A 419 -11.16 -9.69 -7.62
N HIS A 420 -12.45 -10.00 -7.47
CA HIS A 420 -13.37 -9.02 -6.94
C HIS A 420 -12.92 -8.62 -5.52
N VAL A 421 -13.14 -7.36 -5.17
CA VAL A 421 -12.75 -6.81 -3.87
C VAL A 421 -13.94 -6.10 -3.25
N ALA A 422 -14.28 -6.46 -2.02
CA ALA A 422 -15.27 -5.73 -1.24
C ALA A 422 -14.57 -4.91 -0.15
N VAL A 423 -14.89 -3.62 -0.09
CA VAL A 423 -14.31 -2.66 0.86
C VAL A 423 -15.39 -2.27 1.85
N ALA A 424 -15.27 -2.75 3.08
CA ALA A 424 -16.14 -2.35 4.18
C ALA A 424 -15.44 -1.25 4.98
N ALA A 425 -15.87 -0.01 4.80
CA ALA A 425 -15.38 1.15 5.56
C ALA A 425 -16.37 1.55 6.67
N THR A 426 -15.90 1.97 7.85
CA THR A 426 -16.82 2.46 8.91
C THR A 426 -17.53 3.73 8.47
N ASN A 427 -16.78 4.70 7.96
CA ASN A 427 -17.31 5.97 7.46
C ASN A 427 -16.53 6.56 6.27
N GLY A 428 -15.54 5.82 5.75
CA GLY A 428 -14.77 6.18 4.56
C GLY A 428 -15.50 5.79 3.28
N ILE A 429 -14.76 5.37 2.26
CA ILE A 429 -15.33 4.89 0.99
C ILE A 429 -15.54 3.37 1.12
N SER A 430 -16.79 2.94 1.25
CA SER A 430 -17.15 1.53 1.07
C SER A 430 -17.47 1.26 -0.39
N GLY A 431 -17.24 0.04 -0.87
CA GLY A 431 -17.55 -0.30 -2.25
C GLY A 431 -17.30 -1.75 -2.61
N VAL A 432 -17.73 -2.11 -3.81
CA VAL A 432 -17.46 -3.40 -4.44
C VAL A 432 -16.75 -3.13 -5.76
N ILE A 433 -15.60 -3.76 -5.97
CA ILE A 433 -14.68 -3.51 -7.08
C ILE A 433 -14.52 -4.79 -7.88
N ASP A 434 -14.64 -4.69 -9.21
CA ASP A 434 -14.44 -5.84 -10.10
C ASP A 434 -12.97 -6.26 -10.22
N ALA A 435 -12.71 -7.44 -10.78
CA ALA A 435 -11.35 -7.93 -11.00
C ALA A 435 -10.49 -7.07 -11.96
N ARG A 436 -11.06 -6.04 -12.58
CA ARG A 436 -10.38 -5.04 -13.41
C ARG A 436 -10.17 -3.72 -12.67
N GLY A 437 -10.42 -3.66 -11.36
CA GLY A 437 -10.21 -2.47 -10.55
C GLY A 437 -11.27 -1.39 -10.77
N ARG A 438 -12.41 -1.71 -11.40
CA ARG A 438 -13.51 -0.77 -11.61
C ARG A 438 -14.53 -0.91 -10.46
N PRO A 439 -14.98 0.20 -9.87
CA PRO A 439 -16.07 0.15 -8.90
C PRO A 439 -17.37 -0.30 -9.57
N LEU A 440 -18.02 -1.31 -8.99
CA LEU A 440 -19.38 -1.75 -9.32
C LEU A 440 -20.41 -0.92 -8.54
N ALA A 441 -20.12 -0.70 -7.26
CA ALA A 441 -20.90 0.15 -6.36
C ALA A 441 -19.99 0.85 -5.36
N GLU A 442 -20.36 2.07 -4.98
CA GLU A 442 -19.64 2.89 -3.99
C GLU A 442 -20.63 3.58 -3.05
N ALA A 443 -20.24 3.65 -1.78
CA ALA A 443 -20.91 4.46 -0.77
C ALA A 443 -20.13 5.75 -0.55
N GLU A 444 -20.85 6.87 -0.50
CA GLU A 444 -20.25 8.14 -0.11
C GLU A 444 -19.73 8.08 1.33
N PRO A 445 -18.58 8.73 1.62
CA PRO A 445 -18.11 8.90 2.99
C PRO A 445 -19.16 9.55 3.87
N ARG A 446 -19.11 9.25 5.18
CA ARG A 446 -20.00 9.84 6.19
C ARG A 446 -21.49 9.54 5.98
N THR A 447 -21.82 8.36 5.43
CA THR A 447 -23.20 7.91 5.27
C THR A 447 -23.43 6.56 5.96
N THR A 448 -24.64 6.32 6.44
CA THR A 448 -25.07 4.96 6.83
C THR A 448 -25.73 4.31 5.62
N THR A 449 -25.13 3.27 5.07
CA THR A 449 -25.65 2.58 3.87
C THR A 449 -25.29 1.10 3.87
N VAL A 450 -26.01 0.32 3.06
CA VAL A 450 -25.70 -1.08 2.78
C VAL A 450 -25.65 -1.24 1.26
N LEU A 451 -24.51 -1.71 0.74
CA LEU A 451 -24.37 -2.06 -0.67
C LEU A 451 -24.59 -3.56 -0.82
N VAL A 452 -25.47 -3.99 -1.72
CA VAL A 452 -25.72 -5.41 -2.01
C VAL A 452 -25.37 -5.68 -3.45
N GLU A 453 -24.30 -6.44 -3.68
CA GLU A 453 -23.76 -6.67 -5.04
C GLU A 453 -23.37 -8.13 -5.25
N GLU A 454 -23.62 -8.63 -6.46
CA GLU A 454 -23.13 -9.92 -6.92
C GLU A 454 -21.68 -9.78 -7.42
N VAL A 455 -20.81 -10.70 -7.01
CA VAL A 455 -19.41 -10.73 -7.41
C VAL A 455 -19.02 -12.08 -7.99
N GLY A 456 -18.10 -12.07 -8.96
CA GLY A 456 -17.53 -13.27 -9.54
C GLY A 456 -16.44 -13.91 -8.66
N LEU A 457 -16.52 -15.23 -8.47
CA LEU A 457 -15.53 -16.03 -7.74
C LEU A 457 -14.57 -16.71 -8.70
N THR A 458 -13.28 -16.64 -8.40
CA THR A 458 -12.24 -17.24 -9.24
C THR A 458 -11.11 -17.86 -8.42
N ARG A 459 -10.55 -18.95 -8.95
CA ARG A 459 -9.36 -19.64 -8.42
C ARG A 459 -8.10 -19.34 -9.21
N ASP A 460 -8.21 -18.62 -10.32
CA ASP A 460 -7.08 -18.35 -11.19
C ASP A 460 -6.04 -17.48 -10.48
N LEU A 461 -4.77 -17.83 -10.62
CA LEU A 461 -3.67 -17.02 -10.07
C LEU A 461 -3.04 -16.19 -11.18
N THR A 462 -3.06 -14.87 -11.02
CA THR A 462 -2.31 -13.94 -11.88
C THR A 462 -0.81 -14.27 -11.82
N PRO A 463 -0.04 -14.00 -12.89
CA PRO A 463 1.42 -14.07 -12.84
C PRO A 463 2.03 -13.29 -11.67
N ALA A 464 1.49 -12.11 -11.34
CA ALA A 464 1.91 -11.30 -10.19
C ALA A 464 1.80 -12.07 -8.87
N VAL A 465 0.64 -12.67 -8.59
CA VAL A 465 0.45 -13.48 -7.38
C VAL A 465 1.37 -14.70 -7.39
N ARG A 466 1.56 -15.37 -8.53
CA ARG A 466 2.49 -16.52 -8.66
C ARG A 466 3.93 -16.13 -8.33
N MET A 467 4.39 -14.97 -8.80
CA MET A 467 5.74 -14.45 -8.51
C MET A 467 5.91 -14.05 -7.04
N GLY A 468 4.86 -13.49 -6.42
CA GLY A 468 4.91 -13.06 -5.04
C GLY A 468 5.93 -11.98 -4.77
N GLU A 469 6.67 -12.12 -3.66
CA GLU A 469 7.70 -11.15 -3.25
C GLU A 469 9.03 -11.29 -4.01
N TRP A 470 9.19 -12.33 -4.84
CA TRP A 470 10.47 -12.59 -5.52
C TRP A 470 10.96 -11.43 -6.39
N PRO A 471 10.13 -10.74 -7.19
CA PRO A 471 10.57 -9.58 -7.96
C PRO A 471 11.22 -8.51 -7.07
N GLY A 472 10.62 -8.19 -5.92
CA GLY A 472 11.18 -7.23 -4.97
C GLY A 472 12.52 -7.69 -4.40
N ARG A 473 12.62 -8.94 -3.97
CA ARG A 473 13.86 -9.53 -3.44
C ARG A 473 15.00 -9.51 -4.47
N LEU A 474 14.70 -9.84 -5.73
CA LEU A 474 15.67 -9.82 -6.83
C LEU A 474 16.14 -8.41 -7.17
N VAL A 475 15.23 -7.43 -7.21
CA VAL A 475 15.56 -6.02 -7.44
C VAL A 475 16.43 -5.47 -6.30
N LEU A 476 16.13 -5.81 -5.06
CA LEU A 476 16.94 -5.39 -3.90
C LEU A 476 18.35 -5.99 -3.95
N LEU A 477 18.47 -7.28 -4.26
CA LEU A 477 19.76 -7.94 -4.46
C LEU A 477 20.53 -7.30 -5.63
N GLY A 478 19.85 -7.07 -6.76
CA GLY A 478 20.42 -6.40 -7.93
C GLY A 478 20.95 -5.02 -7.60
N SER A 479 20.19 -4.24 -6.83
CA SER A 479 20.60 -2.91 -6.33
C SER A 479 21.91 -2.97 -5.54
N LEU A 480 22.03 -3.93 -4.62
CA LEU A 480 23.26 -4.13 -3.85
C LEU A 480 24.45 -4.48 -4.75
N VAL A 481 24.27 -5.41 -5.68
CA VAL A 481 25.32 -5.82 -6.63
C VAL A 481 25.77 -4.64 -7.49
N ILE A 482 24.83 -3.85 -8.01
CA ILE A 482 25.10 -2.65 -8.82
C ILE A 482 25.94 -1.63 -8.05
N VAL A 483 25.56 -1.33 -6.80
CA VAL A 483 26.29 -0.38 -5.95
C VAL A 483 27.71 -0.87 -5.68
N VAL A 484 27.86 -2.13 -5.25
CA VAL A 484 29.17 -2.70 -4.92
C VAL A 484 30.08 -2.76 -6.16
N ALA A 485 29.58 -3.23 -7.29
CA ALA A 485 30.36 -3.29 -8.53
C ALA A 485 30.80 -1.90 -9.00
N SER A 486 29.90 -0.91 -8.94
CA SER A 486 30.20 0.47 -9.34
C SER A 486 31.21 1.15 -8.40
N ALA A 487 31.11 0.88 -7.09
CA ALA A 487 32.05 1.37 -6.09
C ALA A 487 33.44 0.75 -6.26
N ARG A 488 33.55 -0.57 -6.46
CA ARG A 488 34.83 -1.26 -6.72
C ARG A 488 35.52 -0.73 -7.97
N ARG A 489 34.75 -0.51 -9.04
CA ARG A 489 35.27 0.12 -10.28
C ARG A 489 35.79 1.53 -10.02
N ALA A 490 35.16 2.28 -9.12
CA ALA A 490 35.62 3.61 -8.71
C ALA A 490 36.97 3.56 -7.99
N SER A 491 37.11 2.67 -7.00
CA SER A 491 38.36 2.51 -6.26
C SER A 491 39.51 2.05 -7.14
N ARG A 492 39.26 1.09 -8.06
CA ARG A 492 40.29 0.62 -9.00
C ARG A 492 40.79 1.72 -9.94
N MET A 493 39.89 2.55 -10.49
CA MET A 493 40.29 3.67 -11.34
C MET A 493 41.04 4.76 -10.57
N ALA A 494 40.67 5.01 -9.31
CA ALA A 494 41.40 5.95 -8.45
C ALA A 494 42.81 5.43 -8.14
N TYR A 495 42.97 4.14 -7.85
CA TYR A 495 44.26 3.50 -7.64
C TYR A 495 45.17 3.60 -8.87
N ILE A 496 44.66 3.27 -10.07
CA ILE A 496 45.43 3.35 -11.33
C ILE A 496 45.90 4.80 -11.60
N ARG A 497 45.03 5.80 -11.38
CA ARG A 497 45.40 7.21 -11.55
C ARG A 497 46.37 7.73 -10.47
N GLY A 498 46.33 7.17 -9.27
CA GLY A 498 47.25 7.48 -8.18
C GLY A 498 48.65 6.89 -8.42
N GLY A 499 48.74 5.68 -8.95
CA GLY A 499 50.00 5.01 -9.27
C GLY A 499 50.72 5.55 -10.52
N GLN A 500 50.03 6.35 -11.35
CA GLN A 500 50.62 7.01 -12.52
C GLN A 500 51.10 8.45 -12.26
N ARG A 501 51.06 8.96 -11.02
CA ARG A 501 51.75 10.22 -10.71
C ARG A 501 53.26 9.95 -10.72
N PRO A 502 54.05 10.54 -11.63
CA PRO A 502 55.49 10.38 -11.60
C PRO A 502 55.99 10.92 -10.26
N SER A 503 56.85 10.16 -9.60
CA SER A 503 57.65 10.63 -8.48
C SER A 503 58.56 11.75 -8.98
N SER A 504 58.08 12.99 -9.02
CA SER A 504 58.95 14.16 -9.06
C SER A 504 59.57 14.30 -7.66
N ARG A 505 60.49 13.39 -7.34
CA ARG A 505 61.59 13.64 -6.42
C ARG A 505 62.85 13.57 -7.26
N SER A 506 63.20 14.71 -7.84
CA SER A 506 64.55 15.00 -8.29
C SER A 506 65.24 15.84 -7.21
N ALA A 507 66.53 15.53 -7.03
CA ALA A 507 67.57 16.27 -6.30
C ALA A 507 67.55 16.18 -4.77
N GLU A 508 68.41 15.30 -4.24
CA GLU A 508 69.72 15.73 -3.70
C GLU A 508 70.81 14.75 -4.16
#